data_AF-A0A7S4US43-F1
#
_entry.id   AF-A0A7S4US43-F1
#
_cell.length_a   1.000
_cell.length_b   1.000
_cell.length_c   1.000
_cell.angle_alpha   90.00
_cell.angle_beta   90.00
_cell.angle_gamma   90.00
#
_symmetry.space_group_name_H-M   'P 1'
#
loop_
_entity.id
_entity.type
_entity.pdbx_description
1 polymer ?
#
loop_
_entity_poly.entity_id
_entity_poly.type
_entity_poly.pdbx_seq_one_letter_code
_entity_poly.pdbx_strand_id
1 'polypeptide(L)'
;LKDVFAPAHCSDARCSRSSRRPTPTEAAGAVAPPRVSAMLQVAALLGLSGEVRLEVVVKEEAKVLELKEHIAYQLHVPVLFQVLILQALVLSDEEPLAMHHPGEGQVLVVTIMVCFDLAKRCLHAGSEAQKTEVLRALVERGLVGDVRFQMAAAALEDHSKDVRETAVQVLALFGAEDYRGTVTQVASRLESPYDDVRSAAAQALIEVARRGDDQTLASLRPHLDDPSADVREMSMAAFGEIAPIGDEEAIAIALEHVHDRAMDVRWRALEALGKLVTVKGNRRLISTVIECLGMHSHYVRRWAVEVLGKVAERGDKLAIDDVIAYMDHSDEHVRMAAGVALGEIAEKGDMFAIEGLTRFLSHPNPGVRLAAILARRPLLR
;
A
#
# COMPACT_ATOMS: atom_id res chain seq x y z
N LEU A 1 -4.80 23.06 13.99
CA LEU A 1 -4.23 21.78 14.46
C LEU A 1 -2.84 21.59 13.84
N LYS A 2 -1.95 22.53 14.17
CA LYS A 2 -0.50 22.45 14.00
C LYS A 2 0.05 22.43 15.43
N ASP A 3 1.18 21.77 15.62
CA ASP A 3 1.99 21.68 16.84
C ASP A 3 1.56 20.61 17.84
N VAL A 4 2.15 19.42 17.71
CA VAL A 4 2.38 18.50 18.82
C VAL A 4 3.83 18.04 18.73
N PHE A 5 4.50 18.07 19.90
CA PHE A 5 5.84 17.56 20.23
C PHE A 5 7.01 18.56 20.24
N ALA A 6 7.04 19.36 21.31
CA ALA A 6 8.28 19.74 22.00
C ALA A 6 8.38 18.96 23.32
N PRO A 7 9.55 18.40 23.72
CA PRO A 7 9.69 17.68 24.97
C PRO A 7 10.22 18.55 26.14
N ALA A 8 9.56 18.32 27.26
CA ALA A 8 9.90 18.46 28.68
C ALA A 8 11.24 19.11 29.09
N HIS A 9 11.09 20.18 29.88
CA HIS A 9 12.08 20.74 30.79
C HIS A 9 12.40 19.79 31.94
N CYS A 10 13.70 19.54 32.17
CA CYS A 10 14.21 19.00 33.43
C CYS A 10 14.80 20.16 34.24
N SER A 11 14.27 20.35 35.45
CA SER A 11 14.58 21.41 36.40
C SER A 11 15.87 21.11 37.16
N ASP A 12 16.86 22.00 37.05
CA ASP A 12 18.05 22.00 37.90
C ASP A 12 17.97 23.10 38.96
N ALA A 13 18.10 22.67 40.22
CA ALA A 13 18.17 23.51 41.38
C ALA A 13 19.54 24.21 41.46
N ARG A 14 19.56 25.54 41.52
CA ARG A 14 20.73 26.32 41.90
C ARG A 14 20.57 26.84 43.31
N CYS A 15 21.42 26.35 44.21
CA CYS A 15 21.76 27.05 45.44
C CYS A 15 22.88 28.06 45.16
N SER A 16 22.85 29.15 45.90
CA SER A 16 23.30 30.49 45.54
C SER A 16 24.67 30.89 46.14
N ARG A 17 25.19 32.04 45.65
CA ARG A 17 26.16 32.97 46.28
C ARG A 17 27.63 32.52 46.23
N SER A 18 28.66 33.37 46.08
CA SER A 18 28.78 34.82 45.87
C SER A 18 30.26 35.13 45.61
N SER A 19 30.52 36.08 44.72
CA SER A 19 31.62 37.05 44.73
C SER A 19 33.01 36.64 45.27
N ARG A 20 34.01 36.67 44.39
CA ARG A 20 35.28 37.42 44.59
C ARG A 20 36.09 37.40 43.28
N ARG A 21 36.37 38.58 42.74
CA ARG A 21 37.49 38.80 41.80
C ARG A 21 38.80 38.79 42.59
N PRO A 22 39.89 38.27 41.99
CA PRO A 22 41.13 39.03 41.99
C PRO A 22 41.71 39.20 40.57
N THR A 23 42.64 40.15 40.53
CA THR A 23 43.37 40.81 39.44
C THR A 23 44.37 39.91 38.68
N PRO A 24 44.94 40.38 37.55
CA PRO A 24 45.59 39.53 36.56
C PRO A 24 47.01 39.17 36.98
N THR A 25 47.43 37.95 36.71
CA THR A 25 48.85 37.58 36.72
C THR A 25 49.12 36.54 35.65
N GLU A 26 50.20 36.81 34.94
CA GLU A 26 50.80 36.12 33.83
C GLU A 26 50.84 34.58 33.97
N ALA A 27 50.37 33.89 32.94
CA ALA A 27 50.95 32.63 32.50
C ALA A 27 50.67 32.48 31.00
N ALA A 28 51.61 32.96 30.19
CA ALA A 28 51.71 32.63 28.78
C ALA A 28 51.99 31.11 28.64
N GLY A 29 50.94 30.31 28.66
CA GLY A 29 50.93 28.99 28.06
C GLY A 29 50.50 29.17 26.62
N ALA A 30 51.43 28.99 25.68
CA ALA A 30 51.11 28.94 24.26
C ALA A 30 50.09 27.81 24.02
N VAL A 31 48.81 28.16 23.97
CA VAL A 31 47.78 27.30 23.41
C VAL A 31 48.12 27.21 21.94
N ALA A 32 48.66 26.05 21.53
CA ALA A 32 48.79 25.71 20.12
C ALA A 32 47.44 26.01 19.45
N PRO A 33 47.41 26.69 18.30
CA PRO A 33 46.16 26.95 17.62
C PRO A 33 45.43 25.61 17.43
N PRO A 34 44.09 25.57 17.54
CA PRO A 34 43.36 24.35 17.22
C PRO A 34 43.82 23.92 15.83
N ARG A 35 44.40 22.70 15.73
CA ARG A 35 44.75 22.13 14.44
C ARG A 35 43.50 22.23 13.58
N VAL A 36 43.56 23.04 12.54
CA VAL A 36 42.52 23.10 11.53
C VAL A 36 42.41 21.67 11.03
N SER A 37 41.28 21.01 11.30
CA SER A 37 41.05 19.64 10.85
C SER A 37 41.34 19.61 9.36
N ALA A 38 42.35 18.85 8.94
CA ALA A 38 42.71 18.75 7.55
C ALA A 38 41.51 18.16 6.78
N MET A 39 41.31 18.68 5.58
CA MET A 39 40.18 18.34 4.72
C MET A 39 40.70 17.51 3.56
N LEU A 40 40.00 16.41 3.26
CA LEU A 40 40.26 15.52 2.14
C LEU A 40 39.27 15.84 1.01
N GLN A 41 39.77 16.07 -0.19
CA GLN A 41 38.93 16.20 -1.39
C GLN A 41 38.74 14.82 -2.02
N VAL A 42 37.49 14.38 -2.16
CA VAL A 42 37.11 13.09 -2.74
C VAL A 42 36.29 13.33 -4.00
N ALA A 43 36.68 12.72 -5.10
CA ALA A 43 35.90 12.65 -6.33
C ALA A 43 35.29 11.24 -6.46
N ALA A 44 33.97 11.16 -6.51
CA ALA A 44 33.24 9.92 -6.63
C ALA A 44 32.67 9.76 -8.06
N LEU A 45 33.07 8.67 -8.72
CA LEU A 45 32.65 8.32 -10.08
C LEU A 45 31.52 7.29 -10.01
N LEU A 46 30.40 7.53 -10.71
CA LEU A 46 29.29 6.56 -10.78
C LEU A 46 29.38 5.76 -12.09
N GLY A 47 29.54 4.44 -11.99
CA GLY A 47 29.54 3.53 -13.14
C GLY A 47 30.88 3.42 -13.88
N LEU A 48 30.90 2.62 -14.96
CA LEU A 48 32.10 2.31 -15.75
C LEU A 48 32.48 3.42 -16.76
N SER A 49 31.62 4.44 -16.95
CA SER A 49 31.87 5.54 -17.89
C SER A 49 32.87 6.57 -17.38
N GLY A 50 33.20 6.57 -16.08
CA GLY A 50 34.20 7.46 -15.48
C GLY A 50 33.75 8.92 -15.33
N GLU A 51 32.46 9.24 -15.51
CA GLU A 51 31.96 10.59 -15.24
C GLU A 51 31.97 10.89 -13.74
N VAL A 52 32.65 11.97 -13.35
CA VAL A 52 32.61 12.51 -11.99
C VAL A 52 31.19 12.99 -11.72
N ARG A 53 30.51 12.33 -10.78
CA ARG A 53 29.14 12.71 -10.40
C ARG A 53 29.07 13.45 -9.08
N LEU A 54 30.12 13.39 -8.28
CA LEU A 54 30.14 14.06 -6.98
C LEU A 54 31.57 14.39 -6.55
N GLU A 55 31.79 15.64 -6.16
CA GLU A 55 32.98 16.06 -5.42
C GLU A 55 32.55 16.39 -3.98
N VAL A 56 33.18 15.75 -3.00
CA VAL A 56 32.91 15.95 -1.58
C VAL A 56 34.19 16.32 -0.87
N VAL A 57 34.10 17.31 0.00
CA VAL A 57 35.16 17.62 0.96
C VAL A 57 34.76 17.04 2.30
N VAL A 58 35.53 16.07 2.77
CA VAL A 58 35.31 15.40 4.05
C VAL A 58 36.48 15.69 5.00
N LYS A 59 36.26 15.52 6.30
CA LYS A 59 37.36 15.59 7.27
C LYS A 59 38.34 14.44 7.00
N GLU A 60 39.62 14.65 7.23
CA GLU A 60 40.64 13.61 7.08
C GLU A 60 40.32 12.36 7.94
N GLU A 61 39.76 12.57 9.13
CA GLU A 61 39.38 11.51 10.07
C GLU A 61 38.07 10.79 9.71
N ALA A 62 37.38 11.22 8.64
CA ALA A 62 36.09 10.66 8.25
C ALA A 62 36.23 9.19 7.84
N LYS A 63 35.26 8.38 8.25
CA LYS A 63 35.17 6.98 7.83
C LYS A 63 34.55 6.84 6.43
N VAL A 64 34.77 5.70 5.80
CA VAL A 64 34.11 5.32 4.55
C VAL A 64 32.59 5.40 4.67
N LEU A 65 32.01 5.04 5.82
CA LEU A 65 30.58 5.18 6.07
C LEU A 65 30.08 6.61 5.91
N GLU A 66 30.79 7.60 6.43
CA GLU A 66 30.41 9.02 6.30
C GLU A 66 30.39 9.43 4.82
N LEU A 67 31.36 8.98 4.02
CA LEU A 67 31.34 9.22 2.58
C LEU A 67 30.13 8.54 1.91
N LYS A 68 29.79 7.31 2.31
CA LYS A 68 28.59 6.63 1.80
C LYS A 68 27.30 7.38 2.15
N GLU A 69 27.20 7.95 3.34
CA GLU A 69 26.07 8.79 3.75
C GLU A 69 25.96 10.05 2.87
N HIS A 70 27.08 10.70 2.54
CA HIS A 70 27.10 11.84 1.62
C HIS A 70 26.65 11.43 0.21
N ILE A 71 27.13 10.28 -0.29
CA ILE A 71 26.70 9.73 -1.58
C ILE A 71 25.21 9.40 -1.57
N ALA A 72 24.69 8.84 -0.48
CA ALA A 72 23.28 8.52 -0.35
C ALA A 72 22.41 9.78 -0.40
N TYR A 73 22.83 10.84 0.27
CA TYR A 73 22.12 12.11 0.27
C TYR A 73 22.14 12.81 -1.11
N GLN A 74 23.30 12.84 -1.78
CA GLN A 74 23.49 13.61 -3.01
C GLN A 74 23.04 12.86 -4.26
N LEU A 75 23.31 11.55 -4.33
CA LEU A 75 23.02 10.74 -5.51
C LEU A 75 21.78 9.85 -5.33
N HIS A 76 21.11 9.90 -4.17
CA HIS A 76 19.95 9.06 -3.86
C HIS A 76 20.21 7.56 -4.04
N VAL A 77 21.46 7.13 -3.77
CA VAL A 77 21.85 5.70 -3.76
C VAL A 77 22.00 5.28 -2.30
N PRO A 78 21.09 4.52 -1.69
CA PRO A 78 21.18 4.20 -0.27
C PRO A 78 22.46 3.43 0.06
N VAL A 79 23.00 3.65 1.27
CA VAL A 79 24.27 3.06 1.74
C VAL A 79 24.34 1.55 1.50
N LEU A 80 23.22 0.84 1.70
CA LEU A 80 23.08 -0.60 1.48
C LEU A 80 23.44 -1.06 0.06
N PHE A 81 23.25 -0.21 -0.95
CA PHE A 81 23.51 -0.51 -2.35
C PHE A 81 24.85 0.02 -2.84
N GLN A 82 25.64 0.66 -1.96
CA GLN A 82 26.92 1.26 -2.33
C GLN A 82 28.09 0.32 -2.04
N VAL A 83 28.82 -0.02 -3.11
CA VAL A 83 30.15 -0.62 -3.01
C VAL A 83 31.16 0.42 -3.49
N LEU A 84 32.01 0.88 -2.57
CA LEU A 84 33.06 1.85 -2.86
C LEU A 84 34.35 1.10 -3.19
N ILE A 85 34.90 1.39 -4.37
CA ILE A 85 36.09 0.73 -4.91
C ILE A 85 37.17 1.77 -5.15
N LEU A 86 38.36 1.53 -4.59
CA LEU A 86 39.56 2.30 -4.84
C LEU A 86 40.56 1.41 -5.59
N GLN A 87 40.85 1.73 -6.85
CA GLN A 87 41.67 0.91 -7.75
C GLN A 87 41.12 -0.52 -7.90
N ALA A 88 41.58 -1.46 -7.06
CA ALA A 88 41.14 -2.86 -7.02
C ALA A 88 40.65 -3.30 -5.62
N LEU A 89 40.58 -2.37 -4.65
CA LEU A 89 40.19 -2.63 -3.28
C LEU A 89 38.76 -2.18 -3.01
N VAL A 90 37.95 -3.05 -2.42
CA VAL A 90 36.62 -2.69 -1.89
C VAL A 90 36.81 -2.13 -0.48
N LEU A 91 36.31 -0.92 -0.24
CA LEU A 91 36.46 -0.23 1.04
C LEU A 91 35.40 -0.69 2.05
N SER A 92 35.81 -0.97 3.28
CA SER A 92 34.88 -1.29 4.38
C SER A 92 34.43 -0.03 5.13
N ASP A 93 33.22 -0.06 5.69
CA ASP A 93 32.56 1.11 6.29
C ASP A 93 33.35 1.76 7.45
N GLU A 94 34.12 0.95 8.18
CA GLU A 94 34.88 1.38 9.36
C GLU A 94 36.27 1.94 9.04
N GLU A 95 36.75 1.79 7.80
CA GLU A 95 38.07 2.28 7.40
C GLU A 95 38.11 3.82 7.40
N PRO A 96 39.16 4.45 7.97
CA PRO A 96 39.40 5.88 7.81
C PRO A 96 39.79 6.19 6.36
N LEU A 97 39.17 7.20 5.75
CA LEU A 97 39.47 7.62 4.38
C LEU A 97 40.91 8.10 4.22
N ALA A 98 41.51 8.69 5.27
CA ALA A 98 42.91 9.10 5.28
C ALA A 98 43.90 7.96 5.02
N MET A 99 43.57 6.70 5.33
CA MET A 99 44.47 5.57 5.04
C MET A 99 44.71 5.40 3.54
N HIS A 100 43.82 5.93 2.72
CA HIS A 100 43.85 5.83 1.27
C HIS A 100 44.31 7.15 0.60
N HIS A 101 44.69 8.16 1.39
CA HIS A 101 45.05 9.51 0.92
C HIS A 101 46.30 9.48 0.00
N PRO A 102 46.23 10.00 -1.25
CA PRO A 102 47.33 9.86 -2.20
C PRO A 102 48.47 10.90 -2.02
N GLY A 103 48.24 11.98 -1.26
CA GLY A 103 49.25 12.90 -0.71
C GLY A 103 48.70 14.32 -0.61
N GLU A 104 49.31 15.25 0.16
CA GLU A 104 48.79 16.62 0.36
C GLU A 104 48.34 17.29 -0.97
N GLY A 105 47.08 17.74 -1.02
CA GLY A 105 46.50 18.42 -2.18
C GLY A 105 46.05 17.51 -3.34
N GLN A 106 46.16 16.20 -3.22
CA GLN A 106 45.66 15.25 -4.22
C GLN A 106 44.23 14.80 -3.91
N VAL A 107 43.44 14.63 -4.99
CA VAL A 107 42.05 14.18 -4.90
C VAL A 107 41.99 12.66 -4.81
N LEU A 108 41.29 12.14 -3.80
CA LEU A 108 41.00 10.71 -3.69
C LEU A 108 39.89 10.35 -4.68
N VAL A 109 40.19 9.50 -5.65
CA VAL A 109 39.20 9.07 -6.66
C VAL A 109 38.62 7.71 -6.28
N VAL A 110 37.32 7.68 -5.97
CA VAL A 110 36.60 6.47 -5.58
C VAL A 110 35.56 6.14 -6.65
N THR A 111 35.45 4.86 -7.02
CA THR A 111 34.39 4.37 -7.90
C THR A 111 33.22 3.87 -7.05
N ILE A 112 32.02 4.36 -7.34
CA ILE A 112 30.78 3.89 -6.76
C ILE A 112 30.18 2.84 -7.69
N MET A 113 30.05 1.61 -7.18
CA MET A 113 29.29 0.55 -7.83
C MET A 113 27.97 0.35 -7.08
N VAL A 114 26.85 0.44 -7.81
CA VAL A 114 25.52 0.10 -7.29
C VAL A 114 25.36 -1.42 -7.33
N CYS A 115 25.23 -2.05 -6.17
CA CYS A 115 25.15 -3.51 -6.04
C CYS A 115 23.91 -3.93 -5.23
N PHE A 116 23.21 -4.96 -5.70
CA PHE A 116 22.00 -5.48 -5.07
C PHE A 116 22.24 -6.74 -4.22
N ASP A 117 23.46 -7.26 -4.17
CA ASP A 117 23.73 -8.57 -3.55
C ASP A 117 23.45 -8.58 -2.04
N LEU A 118 23.86 -7.53 -1.33
CA LEU A 118 23.59 -7.41 0.11
C LEU A 118 22.09 -7.27 0.37
N ALA A 119 21.41 -6.45 -0.45
CA ALA A 119 19.96 -6.29 -0.39
C ALA A 119 19.22 -7.61 -0.67
N LYS A 120 19.64 -8.40 -1.67
CA LYS A 120 19.07 -9.74 -1.95
C LYS A 120 19.25 -10.69 -0.77
N ARG A 121 20.46 -10.76 -0.20
CA ARG A 121 20.72 -11.59 0.99
C ARG A 121 19.84 -11.17 2.17
N CYS A 122 19.67 -9.87 2.35
CA CYS A 122 18.81 -9.30 3.37
C CYS A 122 17.33 -9.66 3.14
N LEU A 123 16.82 -9.57 1.90
CA LEU A 123 15.47 -10.00 1.57
C LEU A 123 15.23 -11.49 1.83
N HIS A 124 16.24 -12.35 1.63
CA HIS A 124 16.11 -13.77 1.89
C HIS A 124 16.23 -14.15 3.38
N ALA A 125 17.23 -13.61 4.09
CA ALA A 125 17.62 -14.08 5.42
C ALA A 125 17.53 -13.05 6.55
N GLY A 126 17.18 -11.79 6.23
CA GLY A 126 17.05 -10.71 7.20
C GLY A 126 15.81 -10.82 8.07
N SER A 127 15.74 -10.02 9.12
CA SER A 127 14.51 -9.83 9.90
C SER A 127 13.46 -9.10 9.08
N GLU A 128 12.18 -9.21 9.47
CA GLU A 128 11.07 -8.48 8.84
C GLU A 128 11.36 -6.98 8.71
N ALA A 129 11.88 -6.35 9.77
CA ALA A 129 12.26 -4.93 9.76
C ALA A 129 13.33 -4.65 8.69
N GLN A 130 14.37 -5.48 8.60
CA GLN A 130 15.43 -5.33 7.61
C GLN A 130 14.90 -5.52 6.19
N LYS A 131 14.05 -6.53 5.95
CA LYS A 131 13.44 -6.78 4.64
C LYS A 131 12.60 -5.59 4.18
N THR A 132 11.74 -5.07 5.05
CA THR A 132 10.90 -3.92 4.72
C THR A 132 11.73 -2.65 4.47
N GLU A 133 12.82 -2.44 5.20
CA GLU A 133 13.76 -1.35 4.95
C GLU A 133 14.43 -1.47 3.57
N VAL A 134 14.88 -2.68 3.20
CA VAL A 134 15.42 -2.92 1.86
C VAL A 134 14.39 -2.60 0.79
N LEU A 135 13.16 -3.11 0.93
CA LEU A 135 12.09 -2.87 -0.04
C LEU A 135 11.80 -1.38 -0.21
N ARG A 136 11.66 -0.64 0.89
CA ARG A 136 11.43 0.82 0.84
C ARG A 136 12.59 1.55 0.17
N ALA A 137 13.82 1.08 0.35
CA ALA A 137 14.98 1.70 -0.28
C ALA A 137 15.04 1.47 -1.81
N LEU A 138 14.29 0.50 -2.37
CA LEU A 138 14.30 0.23 -3.82
C LEU A 138 13.67 1.35 -4.67
N VAL A 139 12.82 2.20 -4.08
CA VAL A 139 12.15 3.31 -4.79
C VAL A 139 13.03 4.56 -4.92
N GLU A 140 14.22 4.52 -4.33
CA GLU A 140 15.16 5.64 -4.40
C GLU A 140 15.64 5.87 -5.82
N ARG A 141 15.62 7.14 -6.24
CA ARG A 141 15.83 7.56 -7.63
C ARG A 141 17.23 7.25 -8.16
N GLY A 142 18.21 7.07 -7.27
CA GLY A 142 19.57 6.70 -7.65
C GLY A 142 19.72 5.23 -8.04
N LEU A 143 18.73 4.39 -7.72
CA LEU A 143 18.70 3.01 -8.16
C LEU A 143 17.96 2.92 -9.49
N VAL A 144 18.52 2.25 -10.48
CA VAL A 144 17.94 2.13 -11.82
C VAL A 144 17.97 0.68 -12.28
N GLY A 145 16.99 0.29 -13.10
CA GLY A 145 16.93 -1.00 -13.77
C GLY A 145 15.91 -1.98 -13.18
N ASP A 146 15.65 -3.03 -13.96
CA ASP A 146 14.58 -4.01 -13.74
C ASP A 146 14.79 -4.87 -12.50
N VAL A 147 16.02 -4.97 -12.01
CA VAL A 147 16.38 -5.75 -10.81
C VAL A 147 15.57 -5.30 -9.59
N ARG A 148 15.25 -4.00 -9.49
CA ARG A 148 14.44 -3.44 -8.40
C ARG A 148 13.03 -4.01 -8.41
N PHE A 149 12.41 -4.06 -9.59
CA PHE A 149 11.07 -4.59 -9.80
C PHE A 149 11.04 -6.09 -9.50
N GLN A 150 12.04 -6.85 -9.97
CA GLN A 150 12.16 -8.28 -9.70
C GLN A 150 12.30 -8.57 -8.19
N MET A 151 13.09 -7.76 -7.48
CA MET A 151 13.26 -7.91 -6.03
C MET A 151 11.97 -7.60 -5.26
N ALA A 152 11.25 -6.54 -5.62
CA ALA A 152 9.96 -6.22 -5.02
C ALA A 152 8.91 -7.30 -5.34
N ALA A 153 8.85 -7.78 -6.58
CA ALA A 153 7.94 -8.84 -7.00
C ALA A 153 8.24 -10.19 -6.33
N ALA A 154 9.51 -10.52 -6.09
CA ALA A 154 9.90 -11.72 -5.34
C ALA A 154 9.52 -11.62 -3.85
N ALA A 155 9.45 -10.41 -3.28
CA ALA A 155 9.05 -10.24 -1.90
C ALA A 155 7.54 -10.42 -1.66
N LEU A 156 6.73 -10.56 -2.72
CA LEU A 156 5.35 -11.07 -2.60
C LEU A 156 5.31 -12.54 -2.13
N GLU A 157 6.42 -13.26 -2.23
CA GLU A 157 6.58 -14.66 -1.81
C GLU A 157 7.08 -14.78 -0.35
N ASP A 158 7.21 -13.68 0.37
CA ASP A 158 7.68 -13.70 1.75
C ASP A 158 6.61 -14.22 2.73
N HIS A 159 7.02 -14.98 3.74
CA HIS A 159 6.11 -15.49 4.77
C HIS A 159 5.50 -14.38 5.65
N SER A 160 6.22 -13.27 5.85
CA SER A 160 5.71 -12.14 6.63
C SER A 160 4.70 -11.33 5.81
N LYS A 161 3.52 -11.14 6.39
CA LYS A 161 2.47 -10.30 5.82
C LYS A 161 2.94 -8.86 5.63
N ASP A 162 3.70 -8.31 6.59
CA ASP A 162 4.18 -6.93 6.55
C ASP A 162 5.21 -6.72 5.42
N VAL A 163 6.02 -7.75 5.12
CA VAL A 163 6.94 -7.74 3.96
C VAL A 163 6.15 -7.76 2.66
N ARG A 164 5.13 -8.62 2.54
CA ARG A 164 4.26 -8.66 1.35
C ARG A 164 3.52 -7.35 1.14
N GLU A 165 2.95 -6.75 2.18
CA GLU A 165 2.28 -5.45 2.10
C GLU A 165 3.24 -4.33 1.66
N THR A 166 4.47 -4.33 2.21
CA THR A 166 5.51 -3.38 1.79
C THR A 166 5.89 -3.60 0.32
N ALA A 167 5.99 -4.85 -0.13
CA ALA A 167 6.27 -5.18 -1.52
C ALA A 167 5.17 -4.66 -2.46
N VAL A 168 3.89 -4.82 -2.11
CA VAL A 168 2.76 -4.27 -2.88
C VAL A 168 2.85 -2.75 -3.00
N GLN A 169 3.13 -2.04 -1.89
CA GLN A 169 3.27 -0.58 -1.90
C GLN A 169 4.42 -0.11 -2.80
N VAL A 170 5.56 -0.81 -2.74
CA VAL A 170 6.73 -0.52 -3.60
C VAL A 170 6.41 -0.79 -5.06
N LEU A 171 5.72 -1.90 -5.38
CA LEU A 171 5.28 -2.21 -6.73
C LEU A 171 4.28 -1.19 -7.26
N ALA A 172 3.38 -0.64 -6.43
CA ALA A 172 2.47 0.45 -6.83
C ALA A 172 3.24 1.71 -7.24
N LEU A 173 4.30 2.08 -6.50
CA LEU A 173 5.18 3.19 -6.87
C LEU A 173 5.92 2.92 -8.18
N PHE A 174 6.38 1.69 -8.38
CA PHE A 174 6.99 1.24 -9.63
C PHE A 174 6.03 1.24 -10.81
N GLY A 175 4.75 0.92 -10.61
CA GLY A 175 3.72 1.01 -11.64
C GLY A 175 3.52 2.43 -12.19
N ALA A 176 3.87 3.46 -11.40
CA ALA A 176 3.90 4.85 -11.87
C ALA A 176 5.12 5.15 -12.77
N GLU A 177 6.24 4.45 -12.59
CA GLU A 177 7.45 4.56 -13.41
C GLU A 177 7.36 3.71 -14.69
N ASP A 178 7.09 2.42 -14.53
CA ASP A 178 6.92 1.44 -15.60
C ASP A 178 5.72 0.53 -15.30
N TYR A 179 4.57 0.96 -15.80
CA TYR A 179 3.32 0.23 -15.69
C TYR A 179 3.41 -1.19 -16.28
N ARG A 180 3.90 -1.32 -17.52
CA ARG A 180 3.86 -2.60 -18.25
C ARG A 180 4.83 -3.62 -17.65
N GLY A 181 6.04 -3.19 -17.30
CA GLY A 181 7.02 -4.05 -16.64
C GLY A 181 6.51 -4.52 -15.29
N THR A 182 5.97 -3.61 -14.47
CA THR A 182 5.42 -3.92 -13.15
C THR A 182 4.28 -4.92 -13.24
N VAL A 183 3.25 -4.64 -14.04
CA VAL A 183 2.09 -5.53 -14.20
C VAL A 183 2.53 -6.90 -14.72
N THR A 184 3.45 -6.98 -15.67
CA THR A 184 3.96 -8.26 -16.19
C THR A 184 4.67 -9.07 -15.11
N GLN A 185 5.52 -8.42 -14.31
CA GLN A 185 6.23 -9.09 -13.20
C GLN A 185 5.24 -9.62 -12.16
N VAL A 186 4.27 -8.80 -11.74
CA VAL A 186 3.25 -9.21 -10.77
C VAL A 186 2.37 -10.32 -11.33
N ALA A 187 1.83 -10.17 -12.55
CA ALA A 187 0.97 -11.16 -13.19
C ALA A 187 1.67 -12.52 -13.35
N SER A 188 2.99 -12.55 -13.57
CA SER A 188 3.73 -13.83 -13.65
C SER A 188 3.66 -14.66 -12.37
N ARG A 189 3.38 -14.05 -11.21
CA ARG A 189 3.26 -14.75 -9.91
C ARG A 189 1.89 -15.39 -9.71
N LEU A 190 0.90 -15.05 -10.55
CA LEU A 190 -0.36 -15.80 -10.61
C LEU A 190 -0.10 -17.26 -11.03
N GLU A 191 1.00 -17.58 -11.71
CA GLU A 191 1.34 -18.96 -12.10
C GLU A 191 2.17 -19.71 -11.04
N SER A 192 2.28 -19.16 -9.82
CA SER A 192 3.04 -19.79 -8.74
C SER A 192 2.40 -21.13 -8.28
N PRO A 193 3.21 -22.16 -7.96
CA PRO A 193 2.69 -23.38 -7.36
C PRO A 193 2.09 -23.16 -5.96
N TYR A 194 2.43 -22.06 -5.29
CA TYR A 194 1.95 -21.72 -3.94
C TYR A 194 0.77 -20.75 -4.00
N ASP A 195 -0.31 -21.05 -3.28
CA ASP A 195 -1.56 -20.29 -3.31
C ASP A 195 -1.50 -18.95 -2.56
N ASP A 196 -0.69 -18.87 -1.50
CA ASP A 196 -0.36 -17.62 -0.83
C ASP A 196 0.34 -16.61 -1.77
N VAL A 197 1.22 -17.09 -2.65
CA VAL A 197 1.87 -16.26 -3.68
C VAL A 197 0.86 -15.81 -4.73
N ARG A 198 0.00 -16.72 -5.23
CA ARG A 198 -1.02 -16.37 -6.22
C ARG A 198 -2.01 -15.32 -5.68
N SER A 199 -2.47 -15.50 -4.44
CA SER A 199 -3.38 -14.53 -3.79
C SER A 199 -2.69 -13.19 -3.53
N ALA A 200 -1.42 -13.17 -3.10
CA ALA A 200 -0.64 -11.94 -2.98
C ALA A 200 -0.43 -11.24 -4.33
N ALA A 201 -0.24 -11.97 -5.42
CA ALA A 201 -0.13 -11.41 -6.76
C ALA A 201 -1.46 -10.78 -7.21
N ALA A 202 -2.60 -11.45 -7.00
CA ALA A 202 -3.91 -10.88 -7.29
C ALA A 202 -4.18 -9.61 -6.46
N GLN A 203 -3.82 -9.60 -5.17
CA GLN A 203 -3.90 -8.42 -4.32
C GLN A 203 -3.00 -7.28 -4.81
N ALA A 204 -1.79 -7.59 -5.27
CA ALA A 204 -0.89 -6.59 -5.83
C ALA A 204 -1.47 -5.96 -7.12
N LEU A 205 -2.14 -6.76 -7.96
CA LEU A 205 -2.79 -6.28 -9.19
C LEU A 205 -3.91 -5.27 -8.92
N ILE A 206 -4.61 -5.34 -7.78
CA ILE A 206 -5.58 -4.31 -7.37
C ILE A 206 -4.92 -2.92 -7.31
N GLU A 207 -3.68 -2.86 -6.80
CA GLU A 207 -2.97 -1.59 -6.59
C GLU A 207 -2.19 -1.13 -7.82
N VAL A 208 -1.69 -2.06 -8.64
CA VAL A 208 -0.82 -1.71 -9.78
C VAL A 208 -1.56 -1.60 -11.12
N ALA A 209 -2.65 -2.35 -11.32
CA ALA A 209 -3.32 -2.43 -12.62
C ALA A 209 -4.30 -1.28 -12.82
N ARG A 210 -4.40 -0.80 -14.05
CA ARG A 210 -5.38 0.23 -14.44
C ARG A 210 -6.70 -0.43 -14.80
N ARG A 211 -7.80 0.25 -14.48
CA ARG A 211 -9.12 -0.16 -14.94
C ARG A 211 -9.15 -0.25 -16.48
N GLY A 212 -9.70 -1.35 -16.99
CA GLY A 212 -9.77 -1.71 -18.40
C GLY A 212 -8.50 -2.35 -18.96
N ASP A 213 -7.59 -2.85 -18.12
CA ASP A 213 -6.44 -3.61 -18.61
C ASP A 213 -6.83 -5.04 -18.99
N ASP A 214 -7.14 -5.24 -20.27
CA ASP A 214 -7.58 -6.53 -20.83
C ASP A 214 -6.54 -7.65 -20.63
N GLN A 215 -5.25 -7.34 -20.66
CA GLN A 215 -4.19 -8.34 -20.49
C GLN A 215 -4.16 -8.84 -19.04
N THR A 216 -4.37 -7.93 -18.08
CA THR A 216 -4.45 -8.26 -16.66
C THR A 216 -5.72 -9.05 -16.37
N LEU A 217 -6.86 -8.65 -16.94
CA LEU A 217 -8.12 -9.40 -16.83
C LEU A 217 -8.00 -10.81 -17.42
N ALA A 218 -7.35 -10.95 -18.57
CA ALA A 218 -7.06 -12.25 -19.18
C ALA A 218 -6.15 -13.11 -18.30
N SER A 219 -5.18 -12.50 -17.63
CA SER A 219 -4.26 -13.20 -16.71
C SER A 219 -4.95 -13.63 -15.42
N LEU A 220 -5.91 -12.85 -14.91
CA LEU A 220 -6.68 -13.16 -13.69
C LEU A 220 -7.75 -14.23 -13.92
N ARG A 221 -8.32 -14.31 -15.12
CA ARG A 221 -9.48 -15.16 -15.41
C ARG A 221 -9.32 -16.63 -14.99
N PRO A 222 -8.20 -17.32 -15.24
CA PRO A 222 -8.02 -18.72 -14.80
C PRO A 222 -8.07 -18.89 -13.28
N HIS A 223 -7.72 -17.83 -12.52
CA HIS A 223 -7.59 -17.85 -11.07
C HIS A 223 -8.90 -17.53 -10.35
N LEU A 224 -9.95 -17.15 -11.09
CA LEU A 224 -11.31 -17.05 -10.57
C LEU A 224 -11.87 -18.42 -10.17
N ASP A 225 -11.40 -19.50 -10.81
CA ASP A 225 -11.76 -20.89 -10.54
C ASP A 225 -10.65 -21.68 -9.79
N ASP A 226 -9.70 -20.97 -9.17
CA ASP A 226 -8.56 -21.60 -8.48
C ASP A 226 -8.99 -22.59 -7.38
N PRO A 227 -8.27 -23.71 -7.16
CA PRO A 227 -8.57 -24.64 -6.08
C PRO A 227 -8.60 -24.01 -4.68
N SER A 228 -7.78 -23.00 -4.44
CA SER A 228 -7.69 -22.24 -3.18
C SER A 228 -8.75 -21.15 -3.12
N ALA A 229 -9.47 -21.08 -2.00
CA ALA A 229 -10.51 -20.06 -1.81
C ALA A 229 -9.93 -18.64 -1.74
N ASP A 230 -8.75 -18.48 -1.12
CA ASP A 230 -8.08 -17.19 -0.96
C ASP A 230 -7.65 -16.62 -2.32
N VAL A 231 -7.22 -17.49 -3.24
CA VAL A 231 -6.87 -17.09 -4.62
C VAL A 231 -8.11 -16.66 -5.39
N ARG A 232 -9.21 -17.44 -5.33
CA ARG A 232 -10.48 -17.05 -5.96
C ARG A 232 -11.00 -15.72 -5.41
N GLU A 233 -10.89 -15.52 -4.10
CA GLU A 233 -11.33 -14.30 -3.42
C GLU A 233 -10.54 -13.09 -3.93
N MET A 234 -9.21 -13.13 -3.85
CA MET A 234 -8.37 -12.02 -4.31
C MET A 234 -8.48 -11.80 -5.81
N SER A 235 -8.61 -12.86 -6.60
CA SER A 235 -8.77 -12.76 -8.05
C SER A 235 -10.09 -12.10 -8.43
N MET A 236 -11.21 -12.46 -7.78
CA MET A 236 -12.50 -11.82 -7.98
C MET A 236 -12.47 -10.34 -7.59
N ALA A 237 -11.78 -10.02 -6.49
CA ALA A 237 -11.62 -8.64 -6.06
C ALA A 237 -10.81 -7.80 -7.06
N ALA A 238 -9.67 -8.32 -7.51
CA ALA A 238 -8.85 -7.71 -8.55
C ALA A 238 -9.64 -7.53 -9.84
N PHE A 239 -10.34 -8.57 -10.27
CA PHE A 239 -11.18 -8.54 -11.45
C PHE A 239 -12.28 -7.48 -11.36
N GLY A 240 -12.97 -7.35 -10.22
CA GLY A 240 -14.00 -6.33 -10.00
C GLY A 240 -13.48 -4.88 -9.96
N GLU A 241 -12.23 -4.66 -9.53
CA GLU A 241 -11.61 -3.33 -9.55
C GLU A 241 -11.11 -2.93 -10.95
N ILE A 242 -10.52 -3.91 -11.65
CA ILE A 242 -9.84 -3.72 -12.93
C ILE A 242 -10.84 -3.75 -14.09
N ALA A 243 -11.94 -4.51 -14.03
CA ALA A 243 -12.87 -4.58 -15.13
C ALA A 243 -13.52 -3.20 -15.42
N PRO A 244 -13.75 -2.85 -16.71
CA PRO A 244 -14.47 -1.64 -17.05
C PRO A 244 -15.85 -1.62 -16.40
N ILE A 245 -16.27 -0.46 -15.90
CA ILE A 245 -17.64 -0.30 -15.40
C ILE A 245 -18.60 -0.47 -16.58
N GLY A 246 -19.62 -1.33 -16.43
CA GLY A 246 -20.57 -1.69 -17.47
C GLY A 246 -20.10 -2.82 -18.39
N ASP A 247 -18.99 -3.49 -18.08
CA ASP A 247 -18.56 -4.69 -18.81
C ASP A 247 -19.50 -5.86 -18.50
N GLU A 248 -20.33 -6.22 -19.49
CA GLU A 248 -21.29 -7.33 -19.40
C GLU A 248 -20.63 -8.69 -19.19
N GLU A 249 -19.43 -8.91 -19.73
CA GLU A 249 -18.70 -10.15 -19.50
C GLU A 249 -18.23 -10.23 -18.05
N ALA A 250 -17.70 -9.12 -17.53
CA ALA A 250 -17.27 -9.07 -16.14
C ALA A 250 -18.44 -9.22 -15.15
N ILE A 251 -19.59 -8.63 -15.47
CA ILE A 251 -20.84 -8.80 -14.71
C ILE A 251 -21.29 -10.27 -14.75
N ALA A 252 -21.25 -10.92 -15.91
CA ALA A 252 -21.62 -12.33 -16.04
C ALA A 252 -20.71 -13.25 -15.21
N ILE A 253 -19.40 -13.00 -15.23
CA ILE A 253 -18.42 -13.72 -14.42
C ILE A 253 -18.70 -13.53 -12.92
N ALA A 254 -18.90 -12.30 -12.47
CA ALA A 254 -19.21 -12.03 -11.07
C ALA A 254 -20.54 -12.69 -10.65
N LEU A 255 -21.54 -12.74 -11.53
CA LEU A 255 -22.81 -13.45 -11.30
C LEU A 255 -22.62 -14.96 -11.10
N GLU A 256 -21.71 -15.61 -11.81
CA GLU A 256 -21.44 -17.04 -11.56
C GLU A 256 -20.84 -17.28 -10.17
N HIS A 257 -19.97 -16.38 -9.72
CA HIS A 257 -19.22 -16.53 -8.48
C HIS A 257 -19.99 -16.12 -7.22
N VAL A 258 -21.19 -15.54 -7.34
CA VAL A 258 -22.09 -15.35 -6.17
C VAL A 258 -22.56 -16.68 -5.58
N HIS A 259 -22.39 -17.79 -6.32
CA HIS A 259 -22.70 -19.14 -5.85
C HIS A 259 -21.46 -19.94 -5.44
N ASP A 260 -20.30 -19.30 -5.28
CA ASP A 260 -19.08 -19.98 -4.84
C ASP A 260 -19.28 -20.70 -3.48
N ARG A 261 -18.55 -21.80 -3.31
CA ARG A 261 -18.53 -22.60 -2.09
C ARG A 261 -18.01 -21.83 -0.87
N ALA A 262 -17.05 -20.92 -1.08
CA ALA A 262 -16.45 -20.08 -0.07
C ALA A 262 -17.23 -18.78 0.08
N MET A 263 -17.51 -18.40 1.33
CA MET A 263 -18.30 -17.22 1.64
C MET A 263 -17.62 -15.93 1.18
N ASP A 264 -16.31 -15.83 1.32
CA ASP A 264 -15.55 -14.62 1.02
C ASP A 264 -15.50 -14.35 -0.49
N VAL A 265 -15.43 -15.41 -1.32
CA VAL A 265 -15.56 -15.32 -2.78
C VAL A 265 -16.94 -14.79 -3.17
N ARG A 266 -18.02 -15.33 -2.58
CA ARG A 266 -19.38 -14.84 -2.83
C ARG A 266 -19.52 -13.36 -2.48
N TRP A 267 -18.88 -12.93 -1.40
CA TRP A 267 -18.85 -11.52 -1.03
C TRP A 267 -18.12 -10.71 -2.11
N ARG A 268 -16.88 -11.05 -2.48
CA ARG A 268 -16.16 -10.29 -3.52
C ARG A 268 -16.91 -10.23 -4.84
N ALA A 269 -17.64 -11.29 -5.19
CA ALA A 269 -18.51 -11.31 -6.36
C ALA A 269 -19.65 -10.29 -6.25
N LEU A 270 -20.39 -10.26 -5.13
CA LEU A 270 -21.44 -9.26 -4.88
C LEU A 270 -20.87 -7.82 -4.86
N GLU A 271 -19.69 -7.65 -4.27
CA GLU A 271 -19.00 -6.35 -4.26
C GLU A 271 -18.63 -5.90 -5.68
N ALA A 272 -18.08 -6.79 -6.50
CA ALA A 272 -17.77 -6.54 -7.90
C ALA A 272 -19.03 -6.14 -8.68
N LEU A 273 -20.15 -6.87 -8.52
CA LEU A 273 -21.43 -6.51 -9.13
C LEU A 273 -21.88 -5.09 -8.75
N GLY A 274 -21.76 -4.73 -7.47
CA GLY A 274 -22.10 -3.39 -7.00
C GLY A 274 -21.22 -2.26 -7.55
N LYS A 275 -20.03 -2.59 -8.09
CA LYS A 275 -19.09 -1.64 -8.74
C LYS A 275 -19.26 -1.59 -10.26
N LEU A 276 -19.53 -2.74 -10.89
CA LEU A 276 -19.55 -2.89 -12.34
C LEU A 276 -20.89 -2.52 -12.96
N VAL A 277 -22.01 -2.69 -12.25
CA VAL A 277 -23.34 -2.49 -12.85
C VAL A 277 -23.67 -1.00 -12.95
N THR A 278 -23.94 -0.53 -14.18
CA THR A 278 -24.38 0.84 -14.48
C THR A 278 -25.86 0.93 -14.83
N VAL A 279 -26.38 -0.11 -15.50
CA VAL A 279 -27.77 -0.18 -15.92
C VAL A 279 -28.57 -0.86 -14.82
N LYS A 280 -29.47 -0.08 -14.20
CA LYS A 280 -30.44 -0.61 -13.24
C LYS A 280 -31.50 -1.46 -13.95
N GLY A 281 -32.16 -2.33 -13.21
CA GLY A 281 -33.34 -3.06 -13.71
C GLY A 281 -33.03 -4.35 -14.46
N ASN A 282 -31.76 -4.78 -14.51
CA ASN A 282 -31.40 -6.07 -15.08
C ASN A 282 -32.04 -7.20 -14.25
N ARG A 283 -33.11 -7.79 -14.81
CA ARG A 283 -33.93 -8.80 -14.12
C ARG A 283 -33.16 -10.05 -13.72
N ARG A 284 -32.18 -10.49 -14.54
CA ARG A 284 -31.35 -11.65 -14.22
C ARG A 284 -30.41 -11.36 -13.05
N LEU A 285 -29.81 -10.18 -13.04
CA LEU A 285 -29.00 -9.72 -11.92
C LEU A 285 -29.83 -9.62 -10.65
N ILE A 286 -30.98 -8.94 -10.72
CA ILE A 286 -31.88 -8.76 -9.57
C ILE A 286 -32.34 -10.11 -9.02
N SER A 287 -32.75 -11.06 -9.87
CA SER A 287 -33.16 -12.39 -9.40
C SER A 287 -32.02 -13.14 -8.70
N THR A 288 -30.81 -13.09 -9.27
CA THR A 288 -29.62 -13.73 -8.68
C THR A 288 -29.27 -13.13 -7.32
N VAL A 289 -29.34 -11.80 -7.19
CA VAL A 289 -29.07 -11.14 -5.92
C VAL A 289 -30.17 -11.42 -4.89
N ILE A 290 -31.44 -11.54 -5.31
CA ILE A 290 -32.55 -11.98 -4.44
C ILE A 290 -32.29 -13.39 -3.90
N GLU A 291 -31.79 -14.32 -4.72
CA GLU A 291 -31.42 -15.66 -4.25
C GLU A 291 -30.34 -15.62 -3.15
N CYS A 292 -29.38 -14.69 -3.25
CA CYS A 292 -28.37 -14.47 -2.22
C CYS A 292 -28.96 -14.05 -0.86
N LEU A 293 -30.15 -13.43 -0.84
CA LEU A 293 -30.86 -13.09 0.39
C LEU A 293 -31.31 -14.33 1.18
N GLY A 294 -31.49 -15.48 0.53
CA GLY A 294 -31.86 -16.74 1.16
C GLY A 294 -30.68 -17.51 1.77
N MET A 295 -29.44 -17.08 1.53
CA MET A 295 -28.24 -17.82 1.95
C MET A 295 -27.99 -17.70 3.46
N HIS A 296 -27.39 -18.74 4.07
CA HIS A 296 -27.26 -18.87 5.53
C HIS A 296 -26.42 -17.78 6.23
N SER A 297 -25.53 -17.07 5.52
CA SER A 297 -24.65 -16.06 6.11
C SER A 297 -25.31 -14.66 6.16
N HIS A 298 -25.33 -14.04 7.34
CA HIS A 298 -25.84 -12.68 7.51
C HIS A 298 -25.03 -11.62 6.75
N TYR A 299 -23.71 -11.84 6.56
CA TYR A 299 -22.89 -10.99 5.70
C TYR A 299 -23.37 -11.02 4.26
N VAL A 300 -23.54 -12.22 3.68
CA VAL A 300 -24.02 -12.38 2.29
C VAL A 300 -25.40 -11.74 2.12
N ARG A 301 -26.31 -11.94 3.08
CA ARG A 301 -27.64 -11.33 3.05
C ARG A 301 -27.57 -9.80 3.08
N ARG A 302 -26.78 -9.24 3.98
CA ARG A 302 -26.56 -7.79 4.06
C ARG A 302 -26.07 -7.23 2.72
N TRP A 303 -25.04 -7.84 2.14
CA TRP A 303 -24.46 -7.39 0.88
C TRP A 303 -25.45 -7.53 -0.28
N ALA A 304 -26.21 -8.61 -0.33
CA ALA A 304 -27.26 -8.78 -1.33
C ALA A 304 -28.31 -7.66 -1.25
N VAL A 305 -28.73 -7.26 -0.04
CA VAL A 305 -29.62 -6.11 0.13
C VAL A 305 -28.98 -4.80 -0.35
N GLU A 306 -27.70 -4.56 -0.02
CA GLU A 306 -26.97 -3.37 -0.47
C GLU A 306 -26.82 -3.33 -2.00
N VAL A 307 -26.54 -4.47 -2.64
CA VAL A 307 -26.46 -4.58 -4.11
C VAL A 307 -27.83 -4.35 -4.73
N LEU A 308 -28.92 -4.88 -4.17
CA LEU A 308 -30.29 -4.61 -4.66
C LEU A 308 -30.61 -3.12 -4.68
N GLY A 309 -30.22 -2.36 -3.65
CA GLY A 309 -30.37 -0.90 -3.62
C GLY A 309 -29.73 -0.19 -4.83
N LYS A 310 -28.55 -0.68 -5.22
CA LYS A 310 -27.77 -0.15 -6.34
C LYS A 310 -28.31 -0.58 -7.70
N VAL A 311 -28.70 -1.86 -7.85
CA VAL A 311 -28.97 -2.47 -9.16
C VAL A 311 -30.46 -2.50 -9.53
N ALA A 312 -31.37 -2.40 -8.56
CA ALA A 312 -32.79 -2.30 -8.86
C ALA A 312 -33.16 -0.92 -9.41
N GLU A 313 -34.11 -0.91 -10.34
CA GLU A 313 -34.75 0.32 -10.80
C GLU A 313 -35.60 0.94 -9.69
N ARG A 314 -35.72 2.26 -9.72
CA ARG A 314 -36.69 2.92 -8.84
C ARG A 314 -38.10 2.46 -9.20
N GLY A 315 -38.89 2.11 -8.19
CA GLY A 315 -40.24 1.60 -8.35
C GLY A 315 -40.32 0.11 -8.68
N ASP A 316 -39.20 -0.62 -8.66
CA ASP A 316 -39.22 -2.07 -8.86
C ASP A 316 -39.90 -2.77 -7.68
N LYS A 317 -41.20 -3.04 -7.84
CA LYS A 317 -42.07 -3.62 -6.81
C LYS A 317 -41.54 -4.94 -6.26
N LEU A 318 -40.94 -5.79 -7.10
CA LEU A 318 -40.39 -7.07 -6.63
C LEU A 318 -39.21 -6.84 -5.69
N ALA A 319 -38.27 -5.99 -6.10
CA ALA A 319 -37.12 -5.62 -5.25
C ALA A 319 -37.57 -4.91 -3.96
N ILE A 320 -38.60 -4.07 -4.03
CA ILE A 320 -39.19 -3.39 -2.87
C ILE A 320 -39.81 -4.41 -1.90
N ASP A 321 -40.64 -5.33 -2.39
CA ASP A 321 -41.30 -6.34 -1.57
C ASP A 321 -40.27 -7.27 -0.89
N ASP A 322 -39.25 -7.70 -1.64
CA ASP A 322 -38.16 -8.52 -1.10
C ASP A 322 -37.37 -7.76 -0.03
N VAL A 323 -36.98 -6.49 -0.29
CA VAL A 323 -36.25 -5.68 0.70
C VAL A 323 -37.09 -5.43 1.96
N ILE A 324 -38.40 -5.23 1.82
CA ILE A 324 -39.33 -5.07 2.96
C ILE A 324 -39.32 -6.32 3.85
N ALA A 325 -39.23 -7.53 3.29
CA ALA A 325 -39.16 -8.76 4.08
C ALA A 325 -37.91 -8.82 4.99
N TYR A 326 -36.82 -8.16 4.60
CA TYR A 326 -35.59 -8.08 5.40
C TYR A 326 -35.58 -6.96 6.44
N MET A 327 -36.67 -6.17 6.51
CA MET A 327 -36.80 -5.15 7.54
C MET A 327 -36.98 -5.74 8.94
N ASP A 328 -37.58 -6.92 9.07
CA ASP A 328 -37.75 -7.60 10.37
C ASP A 328 -36.70 -8.69 10.62
N HIS A 329 -35.60 -8.69 9.85
CA HIS A 329 -34.54 -9.70 9.96
C HIS A 329 -33.85 -9.66 11.34
N SER A 330 -33.40 -10.81 11.87
CA SER A 330 -32.79 -10.89 13.21
C SER A 330 -31.47 -10.13 13.37
N ASP A 331 -30.65 -10.13 12.31
CA ASP A 331 -29.39 -9.38 12.22
C ASP A 331 -29.63 -7.88 11.97
N GLU A 332 -29.00 -7.03 12.78
CA GLU A 332 -29.18 -5.58 12.73
C GLU A 332 -28.54 -4.89 11.52
N HIS A 333 -27.44 -5.43 11.01
CA HIS A 333 -26.78 -4.89 9.82
C HIS A 333 -27.62 -5.17 8.57
N VAL A 334 -28.27 -6.33 8.52
CA VAL A 334 -29.23 -6.66 7.45
C VAL A 334 -30.43 -5.70 7.49
N ARG A 335 -31.00 -5.43 8.67
CA ARG A 335 -32.10 -4.44 8.80
C ARG A 335 -31.68 -3.04 8.35
N MET A 336 -30.48 -2.61 8.74
CA MET A 336 -29.95 -1.30 8.34
C MET A 336 -29.77 -1.22 6.82
N ALA A 337 -29.19 -2.25 6.20
CA ALA A 337 -29.05 -2.33 4.75
C ALA A 337 -30.42 -2.27 4.06
N ALA A 338 -31.44 -2.96 4.59
CA ALA A 338 -32.79 -2.94 4.04
C ALA A 338 -33.41 -1.54 4.07
N GLY A 339 -33.24 -0.80 5.17
CA GLY A 339 -33.71 0.59 5.26
C GLY A 339 -33.04 1.50 4.23
N VAL A 340 -31.73 1.34 4.01
CA VAL A 340 -30.97 2.11 3.00
C VAL A 340 -31.43 1.75 1.59
N ALA A 341 -31.43 0.46 1.24
CA ALA A 341 -31.83 -0.04 -0.07
C ALA A 341 -33.25 0.40 -0.43
N LEU A 342 -34.19 0.30 0.52
CA LEU A 342 -35.57 0.76 0.33
C LEU A 342 -35.65 2.26 0.00
N GLY A 343 -34.81 3.10 0.62
CA GLY A 343 -34.71 4.52 0.27
C GLY A 343 -34.12 4.80 -1.11
N GLU A 344 -33.31 3.89 -1.65
CA GLU A 344 -32.72 4.01 -2.98
C GLU A 344 -33.68 3.58 -4.09
N ILE A 345 -34.47 2.53 -3.84
CA ILE A 345 -35.34 1.87 -4.83
C ILE A 345 -36.80 2.31 -4.77
N ALA A 346 -37.29 2.81 -3.63
CA ALA A 346 -38.68 3.24 -3.55
C ALA A 346 -38.95 4.51 -4.37
N GLU A 347 -40.12 4.56 -5.00
CA GLU A 347 -40.60 5.77 -5.66
C GLU A 347 -41.18 6.77 -4.66
N LYS A 348 -41.15 8.05 -5.04
CA LYS A 348 -41.81 9.10 -4.25
C LYS A 348 -43.29 8.77 -4.07
N GLY A 349 -43.76 8.82 -2.83
CA GLY A 349 -45.14 8.48 -2.48
C GLY A 349 -45.43 6.97 -2.40
N ASP A 350 -44.41 6.11 -2.47
CA ASP A 350 -44.59 4.68 -2.20
C ASP A 350 -44.99 4.47 -0.73
N MET A 351 -46.28 4.23 -0.53
CA MET A 351 -46.87 4.09 0.80
C MET A 351 -46.39 2.85 1.53
N PHE A 352 -46.07 1.76 0.82
CA PHE A 352 -45.57 0.54 1.44
C PHE A 352 -44.15 0.76 1.97
N ALA A 353 -43.30 1.39 1.16
CA ALA A 353 -41.96 1.77 1.59
C ALA A 353 -42.01 2.77 2.77
N ILE A 354 -42.89 3.77 2.71
CA ILE A 354 -43.07 4.75 3.79
C ILE A 354 -43.55 4.09 5.08
N GLU A 355 -44.50 3.15 5.01
CA GLU A 355 -45.00 2.44 6.18
C GLU A 355 -43.92 1.56 6.81
N GLY A 356 -43.19 0.79 5.99
CA GLY A 356 -42.06 -0.02 6.43
C GLY A 356 -41.00 0.82 7.16
N LEU A 357 -40.57 1.92 6.54
CA LEU A 357 -39.59 2.85 7.14
C LEU A 357 -40.13 3.55 8.39
N THR A 358 -41.45 3.74 8.52
CA THR A 358 -42.05 4.35 9.71
C THR A 358 -41.92 3.46 10.94
N ARG A 359 -42.02 2.14 10.78
CA ARG A 359 -41.81 1.18 11.88
C ARG A 359 -40.38 1.27 12.44
N PHE A 360 -39.41 1.59 11.59
CA PHE A 360 -38.00 1.71 11.97
C PHE A 360 -37.64 2.98 12.74
N LEU A 361 -38.49 4.01 12.72
CA LEU A 361 -38.23 5.23 13.48
C LEU A 361 -38.23 5.00 14.99
N SER A 362 -38.89 3.93 15.46
CA SER A 362 -38.93 3.53 16.87
C SER A 362 -37.97 2.40 17.22
N HIS A 363 -37.09 2.00 16.30
CA HIS A 363 -36.19 0.86 16.50
C HIS A 363 -35.12 1.16 17.59
N PRO A 364 -34.72 0.18 18.44
CA PRO A 364 -33.76 0.40 19.53
C PRO A 364 -32.36 0.81 19.05
N ASN A 365 -31.90 0.26 17.91
CA ASN A 365 -30.61 0.62 17.31
C ASN A 365 -30.65 2.03 16.66
N PRO A 366 -29.76 2.97 17.05
CA PRO A 366 -29.71 4.32 16.47
C PRO A 366 -29.40 4.39 14.97
N GLY A 367 -28.56 3.50 14.46
CA GLY A 367 -28.21 3.42 13.04
C GLY A 367 -29.42 3.05 12.18
N VAL A 368 -30.24 2.12 12.63
CA VAL A 368 -31.50 1.74 11.95
C VAL A 368 -32.49 2.91 11.93
N ARG A 369 -32.63 3.65 13.04
CA ARG A 369 -33.45 4.88 13.07
C ARG A 369 -32.94 5.93 12.09
N LEU A 370 -31.63 6.15 12.06
CA LEU A 370 -31.00 7.11 11.16
C LEU A 370 -31.22 6.74 9.70
N ALA A 371 -31.02 5.47 9.32
CA ALA A 371 -31.29 4.97 7.98
C ALA A 371 -32.74 5.22 7.57
N ALA A 372 -33.70 4.93 8.46
CA ALA A 372 -35.11 5.18 8.19
C ALA A 372 -35.46 6.67 8.02
N ILE A 373 -34.87 7.56 8.82
CA ILE A 373 -35.03 9.01 8.68
C ILE A 373 -34.50 9.49 7.32
N LEU A 374 -33.29 9.04 6.96
CA LEU A 374 -32.63 9.42 5.71
C LEU A 374 -33.39 8.90 4.49
N ALA A 375 -33.83 7.63 4.51
CA ALA A 375 -34.57 6.98 3.44
C ALA A 375 -35.98 7.55 3.26
N ARG A 376 -36.69 7.90 4.35
CA ARG A 376 -38.09 8.37 4.29
C ARG A 376 -38.21 9.83 3.82
N ARG A 377 -37.21 10.67 4.10
CA ARG A 377 -37.21 12.10 3.74
C ARG A 377 -37.44 12.38 2.24
N PRO A 378 -36.75 11.72 1.29
CA PRO A 378 -36.99 11.91 -0.14
C PRO A 378 -38.32 11.33 -0.62
N LEU A 379 -38.88 10.32 0.06
CA LEU A 379 -40.15 9.69 -0.35
C LEU A 379 -41.38 10.53 -0.01
N LEU A 380 -41.28 11.38 1.02
CA LEU A 380 -42.36 12.26 1.48
C LEU A 380 -42.37 13.66 0.84
N ARG A 381 -41.24 14.10 0.27
CA ARG A 381 -41.08 15.45 -0.30
C ARG A 381 -41.35 15.45 -1.78
#